data_AF-A0AAU2R5J7-F1
#
_entry.id   AF-A0AAU2R5J7-F1
#
_cell.length_a   1.000
_cell.length_b   1.000
_cell.length_c   1.000
_cell.angle_alpha   90.00
_cell.angle_beta   90.00
_cell.angle_gamma   90.00
#
_symmetry.space_group_name_H-M   'P 1'
#
loop_
_entity.id
_entity.type
_entity.pdbx_description
1 polymer ?
#
loop_
_entity_poly.entity_id
_entity_poly.type
_entity_poly.pdbx_seq_one_letter_code
_entity_poly.pdbx_strand_id
1 'polypeptide(L)'
;MIVDAHHHVWDLSVRDQDWITGPELAPLRRDFPLRELEAAARFVGVTATVLVQTITVPEETPEFLALAAGSDVVAGVVGWTDLTAPDVAENLAKLREGPGGEHLVGIRHQVQGEPDPSWLVRPDVLRGLTAVADSGLVYDLLVKPHQLPAAVEVAGRLPGLTFVLDHLGKPPIASGELEPWAGEVRRLAALPNTVCKLSGLVTEADWNSWSVADLVPYADTVLDAFGPRRLMYGSDWPVCQLASDYVEVIDVVECLVSRLGPAEHREVFAGTAVRTYGLRI
;
A
#
# COMPACT_ATOMS: atom_id res chain seq x y z
N MET A 1 -1.85 -18.74 -7.86
CA MET A 1 -1.98 -17.31 -8.18
C MET A 1 -1.64 -16.56 -6.93
N ILE A 2 -0.68 -15.65 -7.03
CA ILE A 2 -0.29 -14.75 -5.94
C ILE A 2 -0.29 -13.33 -6.51
N VAL A 3 -0.84 -12.39 -5.76
CA VAL A 3 -0.90 -10.96 -6.07
C VAL A 3 -0.03 -10.20 -5.08
N ASP A 4 1.01 -9.54 -5.58
CA ASP A 4 1.76 -8.55 -4.79
C ASP A 4 1.02 -7.21 -4.83
N ALA A 5 0.26 -6.88 -3.79
CA ALA A 5 -0.58 -5.69 -3.76
C ALA A 5 0.18 -4.39 -3.43
N HIS A 6 1.51 -4.42 -3.31
CA HIS A 6 2.29 -3.22 -3.01
C HIS A 6 3.73 -3.36 -3.46
N HIS A 7 4.08 -2.69 -4.54
CA HIS A 7 5.48 -2.41 -4.89
C HIS A 7 5.61 -1.05 -5.57
N HIS A 8 6.85 -0.67 -5.78
CA HIS A 8 7.28 0.57 -6.39
C HIS A 8 8.30 0.29 -7.49
N VAL A 9 8.40 1.20 -8.45
CA VAL A 9 9.48 1.26 -9.42
C VAL A 9 9.88 2.72 -9.59
N TRP A 10 11.13 2.99 -9.93
CA TRP A 10 11.55 4.34 -10.28
C TRP A 10 12.81 4.36 -11.14
N ASP A 11 12.97 5.46 -11.86
CA ASP A 11 14.16 5.83 -12.63
C ASP A 11 14.62 7.21 -12.14
N LEU A 12 15.77 7.25 -11.46
CA LEU A 12 16.29 8.46 -10.83
C LEU A 12 16.76 9.50 -11.88
N SER A 13 16.95 9.09 -13.14
CA SER A 13 17.25 10.00 -14.23
C SER A 13 16.00 10.73 -14.75
N VAL A 14 14.82 10.13 -14.58
CA VAL A 14 13.53 10.72 -14.92
C VAL A 14 13.03 11.57 -13.76
N ARG A 15 13.04 11.00 -12.54
CA ARG A 15 12.52 11.68 -11.36
C ARG A 15 13.25 11.27 -10.10
N ASP A 16 13.74 12.27 -9.40
CA ASP A 16 14.38 12.08 -8.10
C ASP A 16 13.38 11.58 -7.05
N GLN A 17 13.89 10.88 -6.05
CA GLN A 17 13.15 10.34 -4.91
C GLN A 17 13.63 11.08 -3.66
N ASP A 18 13.03 12.24 -3.40
CA ASP A 18 13.45 13.19 -2.37
C ASP A 18 13.40 12.63 -0.94
N TRP A 19 12.56 11.64 -0.68
CA TRP A 19 12.48 10.91 0.58
C TRP A 19 13.68 10.01 0.87
N ILE A 20 14.46 9.60 -0.15
CA ILE A 20 15.63 8.73 0.01
C ILE A 20 16.82 9.56 0.52
N THR A 21 16.83 9.88 1.81
CA THR A 21 17.88 10.71 2.43
C THR A 21 18.63 9.92 3.50
N GLY A 22 19.91 10.28 3.70
CA GLY A 22 20.75 9.64 4.71
C GLY A 22 21.50 8.37 4.24
N PRO A 23 22.56 7.97 4.96
CA PRO A 23 23.35 6.78 4.63
C PRO A 23 22.56 5.47 4.72
N GLU A 24 21.57 5.41 5.60
CA GLU A 24 20.72 4.23 5.82
C GLU A 24 19.83 3.91 4.61
N LEU A 25 19.41 4.93 3.85
CA LEU A 25 18.62 4.76 2.63
C LEU A 25 19.47 4.71 1.35
N ALA A 26 20.79 4.81 1.46
CA ALA A 26 21.71 4.77 0.33
C ALA A 26 21.55 3.55 -0.59
N PRO A 27 21.20 2.33 -0.11
CA PRO A 27 20.94 1.18 -0.99
C PRO A 27 19.80 1.43 -2.01
N LEU A 28 18.86 2.32 -1.69
CA LEU A 28 17.75 2.70 -2.56
C LEU A 28 18.10 3.82 -3.55
N ARG A 29 19.28 4.45 -3.44
CA ARG A 29 19.76 5.49 -4.38
C ARG A 29 20.30 4.90 -5.68
N ARG A 30 19.46 4.13 -6.37
CA ARG A 30 19.66 3.62 -7.73
C ARG A 30 18.31 3.48 -8.44
N ASP A 31 18.34 3.13 -9.72
CA ASP A 31 17.13 2.79 -10.47
C ASP A 31 16.61 1.42 -10.05
N PHE A 32 15.28 1.31 -10.01
CA PHE A 32 14.54 0.07 -9.77
C PHE A 32 13.51 -0.10 -10.88
N PRO A 33 13.93 -0.64 -12.03
CA PRO A 33 13.06 -0.77 -13.19
C PRO A 33 12.10 -1.94 -13.03
N LEU A 34 10.93 -1.84 -13.65
CA LEU A 34 9.89 -2.88 -13.58
C LEU A 34 10.42 -4.29 -13.93
N ARG A 35 11.29 -4.42 -14.94
CA ARG A 35 11.90 -5.70 -15.32
C ARG A 35 12.62 -6.44 -14.18
N GLU A 36 13.19 -5.72 -13.22
CA GLU A 36 13.88 -6.31 -12.06
C GLU A 36 12.86 -6.90 -11.09
N LEU A 37 11.79 -6.14 -10.79
CA LEU A 37 10.63 -6.65 -10.04
C LEU A 37 10.03 -7.88 -10.72
N GLU A 38 9.77 -7.83 -12.03
CA GLU A 38 9.11 -8.96 -12.71
C GLU A 38 9.94 -10.25 -12.62
N ALA A 39 11.28 -10.14 -12.64
CA ALA A 39 12.16 -11.28 -12.48
C ALA A 39 12.05 -11.89 -11.06
N ALA A 40 12.06 -11.03 -10.03
CA ALA A 40 11.90 -11.46 -8.64
C ALA A 40 10.51 -12.06 -8.37
N ALA A 41 9.44 -11.38 -8.84
CA ALA A 41 8.06 -11.81 -8.72
C ALA A 41 7.82 -13.19 -9.37
N ARG A 42 8.28 -13.38 -10.61
CA ARG A 42 8.14 -14.66 -11.33
C ARG A 42 8.88 -15.80 -10.64
N PHE A 43 10.02 -15.52 -10.01
CA PHE A 43 10.81 -16.54 -9.30
C PHE A 43 10.03 -17.19 -8.15
N VAL A 44 9.18 -16.43 -7.45
CA VAL A 44 8.36 -16.92 -6.32
C VAL A 44 6.90 -17.18 -6.70
N GLY A 45 6.56 -17.16 -8.00
CA GLY A 45 5.22 -17.49 -8.49
C GLY A 45 4.18 -16.38 -8.30
N VAL A 46 4.60 -15.13 -8.10
CA VAL A 46 3.72 -13.95 -8.21
C VAL A 46 3.32 -13.76 -9.66
N THR A 47 2.01 -13.68 -9.90
CA THR A 47 1.41 -13.65 -11.23
C THR A 47 0.74 -12.33 -11.57
N ALA A 48 0.51 -11.48 -10.57
CA ALA A 48 -0.05 -10.15 -10.74
C ALA A 48 0.46 -9.23 -9.62
N THR A 49 0.48 -7.93 -9.88
CA THR A 49 1.01 -6.93 -8.96
C THR A 49 0.19 -5.63 -9.02
N VAL A 50 0.26 -4.84 -7.95
CA VAL A 50 -0.25 -3.47 -7.90
C VAL A 50 0.93 -2.51 -7.75
N LEU A 51 1.16 -1.68 -8.77
CA LEU A 51 2.19 -0.66 -8.77
C LEU A 51 1.67 0.60 -8.05
N VAL A 52 2.40 1.05 -7.03
CA VAL A 52 1.97 2.14 -6.15
C VAL A 52 2.90 3.34 -6.34
N GLN A 53 2.32 4.54 -6.46
CA GLN A 53 3.01 5.83 -6.60
C GLN A 53 4.13 6.04 -5.55
N THR A 54 5.21 6.76 -5.84
CA THR A 54 6.35 6.95 -4.92
C THR A 54 6.60 8.39 -4.49
N ILE A 55 6.16 9.41 -5.25
CA ILE A 55 6.26 10.84 -4.86
C ILE A 55 5.10 11.72 -5.36
N THR A 56 4.69 12.72 -4.58
CA THR A 56 3.45 13.48 -4.79
C THR A 56 3.51 14.52 -5.92
N VAL A 57 3.69 14.07 -7.16
CA VAL A 57 3.68 14.93 -8.36
C VAL A 57 2.68 14.41 -9.41
N PRO A 58 1.99 15.30 -10.16
CA PRO A 58 0.97 14.90 -11.13
C PRO A 58 1.47 13.99 -12.27
N GLU A 59 2.76 14.09 -12.61
CA GLU A 59 3.34 13.43 -13.79
C GLU A 59 3.60 11.92 -13.58
N GLU A 60 3.70 11.46 -12.34
CA GLU A 60 4.05 10.06 -12.04
C GLU A 60 2.91 9.08 -12.39
N THR A 61 1.66 9.47 -12.12
CA THR A 61 0.51 8.58 -12.38
C THR A 61 0.40 8.21 -13.86
N PRO A 62 0.43 9.16 -14.82
CA PRO A 62 0.43 8.81 -16.25
C PRO A 62 1.59 7.88 -16.66
N GLU A 63 2.79 8.05 -16.07
CA GLU A 63 3.94 7.19 -16.36
C GLU A 63 3.73 5.77 -15.86
N PHE A 64 3.15 5.62 -14.66
CA PHE A 64 2.86 4.30 -14.09
C PHE A 64 1.74 3.59 -14.85
N LEU A 65 0.73 4.33 -15.32
CA LEU A 65 -0.32 3.79 -16.20
C LEU A 65 0.28 3.31 -17.54
N ALA A 66 1.23 4.05 -18.10
CA ALA A 66 1.94 3.63 -19.32
C ALA A 66 2.81 2.38 -19.09
N LEU A 67 3.48 2.27 -17.94
CA LEU A 67 4.21 1.06 -17.55
C LEU A 67 3.28 -0.15 -17.39
N ALA A 68 2.12 0.05 -16.75
CA ALA A 68 1.13 -1.01 -16.57
C ALA A 68 0.60 -1.54 -17.90
N ALA A 69 0.28 -0.65 -18.85
CA ALA A 69 -0.19 -1.03 -20.18
C ALA A 69 0.84 -1.85 -21.00
N GLY A 70 2.13 -1.76 -20.64
CA GLY A 70 3.22 -2.51 -21.27
C GLY A 70 3.67 -3.76 -20.50
N SER A 71 3.02 -4.11 -19.38
CA SER A 71 3.44 -5.22 -18.52
C SER A 71 2.38 -6.31 -18.44
N ASP A 72 2.85 -7.57 -18.43
CA ASP A 72 1.98 -8.73 -18.25
C ASP A 72 1.68 -9.02 -16.76
N VAL A 73 2.38 -8.36 -15.82
CA VAL A 73 2.23 -8.62 -14.38
C VAL A 73 1.65 -7.44 -13.60
N VAL A 74 1.67 -6.21 -14.12
CA VAL A 74 1.04 -5.07 -13.43
C VAL A 74 -0.45 -5.06 -13.72
N ALA A 75 -1.25 -5.54 -12.78
CA ALA A 75 -2.70 -5.66 -12.91
C ALA A 75 -3.44 -4.39 -12.50
N GLY A 76 -2.81 -3.51 -11.72
CA GLY A 76 -3.38 -2.23 -11.29
C GLY A 76 -2.32 -1.23 -10.87
N VAL A 77 -2.70 0.04 -10.90
CA VAL A 77 -1.92 1.20 -10.47
C VAL A 77 -2.69 1.95 -9.39
N VAL A 78 -2.04 2.14 -8.24
CA VAL A 78 -2.46 3.11 -7.24
C VAL A 78 -1.67 4.39 -7.49
N GLY A 79 -2.32 5.36 -8.10
CA GLY A 79 -1.70 6.62 -8.52
C GLY A 79 -1.76 7.71 -7.45
N TRP A 80 -1.47 8.92 -7.89
CA TRP A 80 -1.59 10.15 -7.13
C TRP A 80 -2.30 11.24 -7.92
N THR A 81 -3.09 12.03 -7.22
CA THR A 81 -3.58 13.33 -7.65
C THR A 81 -3.69 14.24 -6.42
N ASP A 82 -3.69 15.55 -6.61
CA ASP A 82 -3.87 16.48 -5.50
C ASP A 82 -5.31 16.44 -5.00
N LEU A 83 -5.54 15.81 -3.85
CA LEU A 83 -6.86 15.71 -3.22
C LEU A 83 -7.41 17.08 -2.77
N THR A 84 -6.53 18.06 -2.56
CA THR A 84 -6.93 19.40 -2.10
C THR A 84 -7.37 20.29 -3.25
N ALA A 85 -7.07 19.91 -4.49
CA ALA A 85 -7.40 20.67 -5.67
C ALA A 85 -8.94 20.81 -5.82
N PRO A 86 -9.43 22.00 -6.23
CA PRO A 86 -10.87 22.17 -6.49
C PRO A 86 -11.34 21.34 -7.69
N ASP A 87 -10.44 21.03 -8.63
CA ASP A 87 -10.69 20.30 -9.88
C ASP A 87 -10.24 18.82 -9.82
N VAL A 88 -10.12 18.27 -8.61
CA VAL A 88 -9.72 16.86 -8.37
C VAL A 88 -10.59 15.86 -9.15
N ALA A 89 -11.89 16.13 -9.29
CA ALA A 89 -12.80 15.28 -10.06
C ALA A 89 -12.45 15.29 -11.56
N GLU A 90 -12.16 16.45 -12.15
CA GLU A 90 -11.70 16.51 -13.54
C GLU A 90 -10.33 15.84 -13.72
N ASN A 91 -9.44 15.96 -12.74
CA ASN A 91 -8.11 15.33 -12.81
C ASN A 91 -8.19 13.80 -12.74
N LEU A 92 -9.07 13.25 -11.89
CA LEU A 92 -9.37 11.81 -11.87
C LEU A 92 -9.98 11.33 -13.18
N ALA A 93 -10.93 12.08 -13.75
CA ALA A 93 -11.54 11.75 -15.04
C ALA A 93 -10.49 11.68 -16.16
N LYS A 94 -9.60 12.68 -16.24
CA LYS A 94 -8.49 12.70 -17.22
C LYS A 94 -7.58 11.47 -17.09
N LEU A 95 -7.25 11.06 -15.87
CA LEU A 95 -6.41 9.88 -15.64
C LEU A 95 -7.12 8.59 -16.09
N ARG A 96 -8.42 8.45 -15.81
CA ARG A 96 -9.21 7.26 -16.19
C ARG A 96 -9.49 7.18 -17.69
N GLU A 97 -9.72 8.31 -18.35
CA GLU A 97 -9.98 8.39 -19.79
C GLU A 97 -8.69 8.40 -20.63
N GLY A 98 -7.54 8.66 -20.00
CA GLY A 98 -6.23 8.69 -20.62
C GLY A 98 -5.65 7.30 -20.92
N PRO A 99 -4.48 7.26 -21.61
CA PRO A 99 -3.79 6.02 -21.91
C PRO A 99 -3.46 5.20 -20.66
N GLY A 100 -3.87 3.92 -20.64
CA GLY A 100 -3.66 3.02 -19.50
C GLY A 100 -4.59 3.29 -18.31
N GLY A 101 -5.54 4.24 -18.42
CA GLY A 101 -6.47 4.61 -17.35
C GLY A 101 -7.34 3.47 -16.82
N GLU A 102 -7.50 2.40 -17.60
CA GLU A 102 -8.15 1.15 -17.18
C GLU A 102 -7.37 0.34 -16.15
N HIS A 103 -6.10 0.68 -15.92
CA HIS A 103 -5.27 0.14 -14.84
C HIS A 103 -5.32 1.01 -13.57
N LEU A 104 -5.91 2.21 -13.60
CA LEU A 104 -6.04 3.02 -12.39
C LEU A 104 -7.08 2.39 -11.46
N VAL A 105 -6.64 1.88 -10.32
CA VAL A 105 -7.49 1.16 -9.35
C VAL A 105 -7.61 1.87 -8.01
N GLY A 106 -6.71 2.81 -7.72
CA GLY A 106 -6.73 3.57 -6.48
C GLY A 106 -5.91 4.85 -6.54
N ILE A 107 -6.03 5.63 -5.48
CA ILE A 107 -5.22 6.83 -5.23
C ILE A 107 -4.55 6.70 -3.86
N ARG A 108 -3.31 7.16 -3.76
CA ARG A 108 -2.57 7.29 -2.50
C ARG A 108 -2.08 8.72 -2.34
N HIS A 109 -2.05 9.21 -1.11
CA HIS A 109 -1.30 10.41 -0.74
C HIS A 109 -0.36 10.06 0.41
N GLN A 110 0.82 10.69 0.48
CA GLN A 110 1.81 10.42 1.54
C GLN A 110 1.47 11.16 2.84
N VAL A 111 0.33 10.82 3.43
CA VAL A 111 -0.17 11.46 4.66
C VAL A 111 0.87 11.38 5.79
N GLN A 112 1.69 10.33 5.83
CA GLN A 112 2.82 10.19 6.76
C GLN A 112 3.84 11.36 6.77
N GLY A 113 3.88 12.16 5.70
CA GLY A 113 4.72 13.36 5.55
C GLY A 113 4.00 14.67 5.86
N GLU A 114 2.68 14.64 6.05
CA GLU A 114 1.89 15.83 6.35
C GLU A 114 2.12 16.29 7.81
N PRO A 115 2.36 17.60 8.04
CA PRO A 115 2.60 18.12 9.39
C PRO A 115 1.33 18.13 10.26
N ASP A 116 0.15 18.19 9.64
CA ASP A 116 -1.13 18.11 10.35
C ASP A 116 -1.55 16.64 10.53
N PRO A 117 -1.58 16.10 11.76
CA PRO A 117 -2.03 14.73 12.00
C PRO A 117 -3.51 14.51 11.65
N SER A 118 -4.29 15.59 11.51
CA SER A 118 -5.70 15.59 11.11
C SER A 118 -5.91 15.91 9.63
N TRP A 119 -4.86 15.87 8.80
CA TRP A 119 -4.93 16.25 7.38
C TRP A 119 -6.08 15.54 6.63
N LEU A 120 -6.27 14.23 6.89
CA LEU A 120 -7.30 13.40 6.26
C LEU A 120 -8.74 13.90 6.47
N VAL A 121 -9.01 14.65 7.55
CA VAL A 121 -10.37 15.13 7.89
C VAL A 121 -10.59 16.59 7.51
N ARG A 122 -9.61 17.22 6.85
CA ARG A 122 -9.76 18.57 6.31
C ARG A 122 -10.88 18.63 5.26
N PRO A 123 -11.67 19.71 5.17
CA PRO A 123 -12.78 19.79 4.23
C PRO A 123 -12.40 19.66 2.75
N ASP A 124 -11.24 20.18 2.34
CA ASP A 124 -10.73 20.05 0.98
C ASP A 124 -10.30 18.62 0.64
N VAL A 125 -9.61 17.96 1.57
CA VAL A 125 -9.24 16.54 1.45
C VAL A 125 -10.48 15.64 1.40
N LEU A 126 -11.48 15.88 2.24
CA LEU A 126 -12.75 15.13 2.22
C LEU A 126 -13.47 15.24 0.89
N ARG A 127 -13.42 16.41 0.23
CA ARG A 127 -13.96 16.60 -1.13
C ARG A 127 -13.18 15.75 -2.14
N GLY A 128 -11.85 15.75 -2.08
CA GLY A 128 -11.02 14.90 -2.93
C GLY A 128 -11.28 13.41 -2.74
N LEU A 129 -11.36 12.94 -1.50
CA LEU A 129 -11.68 11.55 -1.18
C LEU A 129 -13.09 11.16 -1.64
N THR A 130 -14.05 12.08 -1.56
CA THR A 130 -15.38 11.86 -2.13
C THR A 130 -15.30 11.67 -3.65
N ALA A 131 -14.51 12.48 -4.35
CA ALA A 131 -14.30 12.33 -5.79
C ALA A 131 -13.60 11.01 -6.17
N VAL A 132 -12.68 10.52 -5.33
CA VAL A 132 -12.06 9.18 -5.47
C VAL A 132 -13.14 8.09 -5.37
N ALA A 133 -14.02 8.18 -4.38
CA ALA A 133 -15.12 7.24 -4.18
C ALA A 133 -16.11 7.24 -5.35
N ASP A 134 -16.51 8.44 -5.81
CA ASP A 134 -17.43 8.61 -6.95
C ASP A 134 -16.83 8.08 -8.27
N SER A 135 -15.50 8.07 -8.36
CA SER A 135 -14.76 7.47 -9.48
C SER A 135 -14.68 5.95 -9.42
N GLY A 136 -15.17 5.31 -8.35
CA GLY A 136 -15.09 3.86 -8.14
C GLY A 136 -13.67 3.36 -7.84
N LEU A 137 -12.78 4.25 -7.40
CA LEU A 137 -11.41 3.95 -7.01
C LEU A 137 -11.32 3.70 -5.49
N VAL A 138 -10.31 2.95 -5.05
CA VAL A 138 -9.99 2.84 -3.63
C VAL A 138 -9.01 3.93 -3.19
N TYR A 139 -8.85 4.11 -1.87
CA TYR A 139 -7.85 5.00 -1.31
C TYR A 139 -6.88 4.25 -0.39
N ASP A 140 -5.58 4.31 -0.70
CA ASP A 140 -4.53 3.71 0.10
C ASP A 140 -4.07 4.71 1.19
N LEU A 141 -4.17 4.29 2.45
CA LEU A 141 -3.83 5.04 3.66
C LEU A 141 -2.38 4.78 4.05
N LEU A 142 -1.46 5.62 3.57
CA LEU A 142 -0.07 5.66 4.04
C LEU A 142 0.07 6.63 5.22
N VAL A 143 -0.04 6.10 6.44
CA VAL A 143 -0.05 6.86 7.70
C VAL A 143 0.95 6.31 8.70
N LYS A 144 1.32 7.13 9.69
CA LYS A 144 2.03 6.71 10.91
C LYS A 144 1.04 6.47 12.06
N PRO A 145 1.44 5.80 13.16
CA PRO A 145 0.54 5.48 14.26
C PRO A 145 -0.24 6.68 14.84
N HIS A 146 0.41 7.84 14.97
CA HIS A 146 -0.22 9.05 15.50
C HIS A 146 -1.29 9.66 14.57
N GLN A 147 -1.38 9.21 13.31
CA GLN A 147 -2.38 9.65 12.32
C GLN A 147 -3.52 8.64 12.16
N LEU A 148 -3.43 7.44 12.76
CA LEU A 148 -4.51 6.45 12.73
C LEU A 148 -5.85 6.99 13.24
N PRO A 149 -5.93 7.85 14.28
CA PRO A 149 -7.22 8.42 14.69
C PRO A 149 -7.93 9.18 13.57
N ALA A 150 -7.18 9.92 12.73
CA ALA A 150 -7.75 10.63 11.58
C ALA A 150 -8.16 9.65 10.47
N ALA A 151 -7.41 8.56 10.28
CA ALA A 151 -7.78 7.47 9.37
C ALA A 151 -9.09 6.78 9.78
N VAL A 152 -9.28 6.51 11.07
CA VAL A 152 -10.53 5.95 11.63
C VAL A 152 -11.69 6.91 11.38
N GLU A 153 -11.49 8.20 11.64
CA GLU A 153 -12.53 9.21 11.48
C GLU A 153 -12.95 9.38 10.01
N VAL A 154 -11.99 9.50 9.08
CA VAL A 154 -12.32 9.67 7.66
C VAL A 154 -13.01 8.43 7.07
N ALA A 155 -12.58 7.23 7.46
CA ALA A 155 -13.21 5.98 7.02
C ALA A 155 -14.66 5.87 7.51
N GLY A 156 -14.95 6.35 8.73
CA GLY A 156 -16.31 6.44 9.25
C GLY A 156 -17.18 7.50 8.58
N ARG A 157 -16.57 8.60 8.11
CA ARG A 157 -17.27 9.68 7.39
C ARG A 157 -17.60 9.31 5.94
N LEU A 158 -16.80 8.44 5.32
CA LEU A 158 -16.92 8.07 3.90
C LEU A 158 -17.15 6.55 3.73
N PRO A 159 -18.31 6.01 4.16
CA PRO A 159 -18.59 4.56 4.10
C PRO A 159 -18.67 4.00 2.66
N GLY A 160 -18.81 4.87 1.65
CA GLY A 160 -18.80 4.49 0.23
C GLY A 160 -17.40 4.35 -0.38
N LEU A 161 -16.35 4.80 0.33
CA LEU A 161 -14.96 4.67 -0.09
C LEU A 161 -14.31 3.47 0.61
N THR A 162 -13.69 2.59 -0.15
CA THR A 162 -12.83 1.54 0.41
C THR A 162 -11.47 2.13 0.75
N PHE A 163 -11.07 1.99 2.00
CA PHE A 163 -9.77 2.41 2.51
C PHE A 163 -8.85 1.20 2.69
N VAL A 164 -7.64 1.29 2.15
CA VAL A 164 -6.61 0.24 2.27
C VAL A 164 -5.52 0.73 3.19
N LEU A 165 -5.42 0.18 4.40
CA LEU A 165 -4.34 0.51 5.34
C LEU A 165 -3.01 -0.08 4.84
N ASP A 166 -2.09 0.78 4.40
CA ASP A 166 -0.75 0.39 4.00
C ASP A 166 0.07 -0.02 5.24
N HIS A 167 0.86 -1.09 5.10
CA HIS A 167 1.86 -1.54 6.07
C HIS A 167 1.35 -1.64 7.52
N LEU A 168 0.12 -2.09 7.70
CA LEU A 168 -0.56 -2.16 9.01
C LEU A 168 -0.60 -0.80 9.76
N GLY A 169 -0.44 0.33 9.07
CA GLY A 169 -0.34 1.64 9.71
C GLY A 169 1.00 1.90 10.39
N LYS A 170 2.06 1.22 9.93
CA LYS A 170 3.45 1.36 10.39
C LYS A 170 3.61 1.16 11.90
N PRO A 171 3.31 -0.05 12.42
CA PRO A 171 3.50 -0.35 13.84
C PRO A 171 4.94 -0.08 14.29
N PRO A 172 5.16 0.31 15.55
CA PRO A 172 6.50 0.58 16.07
C PRO A 172 7.21 -0.73 16.47
N ILE A 173 7.51 -1.59 15.48
CA ILE A 173 8.07 -2.94 15.70
C ILE A 173 9.44 -2.88 16.36
N ALA A 174 10.30 -1.97 15.93
CA ALA A 174 11.65 -1.80 16.49
C ALA A 174 11.65 -1.54 18.01
N SER A 175 10.62 -0.89 18.57
CA SER A 175 10.49 -0.67 20.02
C SER A 175 9.71 -1.78 20.73
N GLY A 176 9.03 -2.66 19.99
CA GLY A 176 8.13 -3.69 20.54
C GLY A 176 6.84 -3.13 21.15
N GLU A 177 6.55 -1.84 20.94
CA GLU A 177 5.33 -1.22 21.46
C GLU A 177 4.11 -1.69 20.65
N LEU A 178 3.05 -2.14 21.33
CA LEU A 178 1.78 -2.52 20.69
C LEU A 178 0.71 -1.45 20.81
N GLU A 179 0.64 -0.77 21.95
CA GLU A 179 -0.34 0.29 22.18
C GLU A 179 0.34 1.67 22.08
N PRO A 180 -0.34 2.70 21.55
CA PRO A 180 -1.76 2.74 21.17
C PRO A 180 -2.09 2.19 19.77
N TRP A 181 -1.09 1.74 19.01
CA TRP A 181 -1.27 1.30 17.62
C TRP A 181 -2.35 0.23 17.47
N ALA A 182 -2.30 -0.83 18.28
CA ALA A 182 -3.21 -1.96 18.19
C ALA A 182 -4.66 -1.55 18.49
N GLY A 183 -4.88 -0.66 19.47
CA GLY A 183 -6.18 -0.06 19.73
C GLY A 183 -6.75 0.69 18.50
N GLU A 184 -5.95 1.55 17.88
CA GLU A 184 -6.40 2.34 16.72
C GLU A 184 -6.61 1.48 15.46
N VAL A 185 -5.76 0.48 15.23
CA VAL A 185 -5.94 -0.48 14.13
C VAL A 185 -7.21 -1.29 14.29
N ARG A 186 -7.54 -1.75 15.51
CA ARG A 186 -8.82 -2.44 15.77
C ARG A 186 -10.02 -1.52 15.55
N ARG A 187 -9.92 -0.24 15.92
CA ARG A 187 -10.96 0.75 15.64
C ARG A 187 -11.18 0.95 14.14
N LEU A 188 -10.10 1.00 13.35
CA LEU A 188 -10.18 1.09 11.90
C LEU A 188 -10.79 -0.18 11.30
N ALA A 189 -10.33 -1.35 11.75
CA ALA A 189 -10.82 -2.65 11.28
C ALA A 189 -12.30 -2.92 11.60
N ALA A 190 -12.85 -2.27 12.62
CA ALA A 190 -14.28 -2.35 12.95
C ALA A 190 -15.17 -1.69 11.88
N LEU A 191 -14.61 -0.85 11.01
CA LEU A 191 -15.32 -0.27 9.88
C LEU A 191 -15.31 -1.25 8.70
N PRO A 192 -16.46 -1.54 8.07
CA PRO A 192 -16.55 -2.59 7.04
C PRO A 192 -15.90 -2.20 5.70
N ASN A 193 -15.69 -0.91 5.47
CA ASN A 193 -15.05 -0.35 4.26
C ASN A 193 -13.52 -0.25 4.39
N THR A 194 -12.91 -0.90 5.39
CA THR A 194 -11.46 -0.91 5.57
C THR A 194 -10.88 -2.30 5.33
N VAL A 195 -9.74 -2.33 4.64
CA VAL A 195 -8.89 -3.50 4.41
C VAL A 195 -7.45 -3.13 4.75
N CYS A 196 -6.55 -4.11 4.87
CA CYS A 196 -5.16 -3.85 5.27
C CYS A 196 -4.17 -4.69 4.46
N LYS A 197 -3.01 -4.12 4.15
CA LYS A 197 -1.91 -4.84 3.53
C LYS A 197 -0.98 -5.41 4.58
N LEU A 198 -0.67 -6.70 4.47
CA LEU A 198 0.44 -7.37 5.16
C LEU A 198 1.72 -7.11 4.35
N SER A 199 2.29 -5.92 4.54
CA SER A 199 3.47 -5.44 3.82
C SER A 199 4.32 -4.51 4.69
N GLY A 200 5.56 -4.20 4.29
CA GLY A 200 6.41 -3.19 4.93
C GLY A 200 6.76 -3.43 6.40
N LEU A 201 6.60 -4.65 6.92
CA LEU A 201 6.85 -4.96 8.33
C LEU A 201 8.36 -4.95 8.66
N VAL A 202 9.17 -5.56 7.80
CA VAL A 202 10.63 -5.71 8.02
C VAL A 202 11.35 -4.36 8.13
N THR A 203 10.83 -3.32 7.47
CA THR A 203 11.37 -1.96 7.47
C THR A 203 10.88 -1.11 8.66
N GLU A 204 9.90 -1.59 9.43
CA GLU A 204 9.49 -0.98 10.70
C GLU A 204 10.16 -1.65 11.92
N ALA A 205 10.82 -2.80 11.70
CA ALA A 205 11.63 -3.50 12.67
C ALA A 205 13.08 -2.97 12.71
N ASP A 206 13.95 -3.54 13.56
CA ASP A 206 15.39 -3.29 13.45
C ASP A 206 15.95 -4.04 12.23
N TRP A 207 16.30 -3.28 11.18
CA TRP A 207 16.73 -3.80 9.88
C TRP A 207 17.90 -4.79 9.94
N ASN A 208 18.72 -4.71 10.99
CA ASN A 208 19.93 -5.53 11.11
C ASN A 208 19.74 -6.79 11.96
N SER A 209 18.64 -6.89 12.72
CA SER A 209 18.50 -7.93 13.73
C SER A 209 17.09 -8.50 13.90
N TRP A 210 16.12 -8.03 13.10
CA TRP A 210 14.75 -8.52 13.16
C TRP A 210 14.65 -10.03 12.92
N SER A 211 13.59 -10.61 13.47
CA SER A 211 13.17 -11.99 13.25
C SER A 211 11.66 -12.05 13.01
N VAL A 212 11.17 -13.15 12.41
CA VAL A 212 9.72 -13.36 12.23
C VAL A 212 8.96 -13.25 13.57
N ALA A 213 9.58 -13.67 14.68
CA ALA A 213 8.96 -13.61 16.00
C ALA A 213 8.64 -12.18 16.46
N ASP A 214 9.41 -11.18 16.02
CA ASP A 214 9.17 -9.76 16.33
C ASP A 214 7.94 -9.22 15.57
N LEU A 215 7.61 -9.82 14.42
CA LEU A 215 6.50 -9.42 13.56
C LEU A 215 5.17 -10.07 13.96
N VAL A 216 5.22 -11.24 14.59
CA VAL A 216 4.04 -12.05 14.96
C VAL A 216 3.00 -11.25 15.77
N PRO A 217 3.34 -10.48 16.82
CA PRO A 217 2.34 -9.74 17.60
C PRO A 217 1.51 -8.75 16.77
N TYR A 218 2.14 -8.14 15.76
CA TYR A 218 1.51 -7.16 14.87
C TYR A 218 0.66 -7.84 13.80
N ALA A 219 1.17 -8.93 13.21
CA ALA A 219 0.41 -9.75 12.26
C ALA A 219 -0.82 -10.40 12.92
N ASP A 220 -0.67 -10.98 14.10
CA ASP A 220 -1.77 -11.57 14.88
C ASP A 220 -2.84 -10.51 15.18
N THR A 221 -2.42 -9.28 15.55
CA THR A 221 -3.37 -8.18 15.81
C THR A 221 -4.23 -7.85 14.59
N VAL A 222 -3.66 -7.75 13.39
CA VAL A 222 -4.44 -7.45 12.18
C VAL A 222 -5.21 -8.66 11.65
N LEU A 223 -4.70 -9.88 11.83
CA LEU A 223 -5.42 -11.11 11.52
C LEU A 223 -6.70 -11.21 12.36
N ASP A 224 -6.60 -10.97 13.67
CA ASP A 224 -7.76 -10.96 14.58
C ASP A 224 -8.73 -9.82 14.28
N ALA A 225 -8.22 -8.63 13.91
CA ALA A 225 -9.05 -7.45 13.72
C ALA A 225 -9.77 -7.40 12.36
N PHE A 226 -9.05 -7.69 11.27
CA PHE A 226 -9.58 -7.60 9.91
C PHE A 226 -10.17 -8.93 9.42
N GLY A 227 -9.56 -10.04 9.84
CA GLY A 227 -9.79 -11.35 9.25
C GLY A 227 -9.13 -11.50 7.87
N PRO A 228 -8.88 -12.74 7.42
CA PRO A 228 -8.09 -13.02 6.21
C PRO A 228 -8.72 -12.47 4.91
N ARG A 229 -10.04 -12.29 4.87
CA ARG A 229 -10.78 -11.74 3.71
C ARG A 229 -10.59 -10.23 3.50
N ARG A 230 -9.95 -9.55 4.45
CA ARG A 230 -9.64 -8.11 4.42
C ARG A 230 -8.15 -7.84 4.60
N LEU A 231 -7.33 -8.88 4.51
CA LEU A 231 -5.87 -8.79 4.47
C LEU A 231 -5.35 -9.19 3.10
N MET A 232 -4.33 -8.49 2.61
CA MET A 232 -3.67 -8.81 1.35
C MET A 232 -2.15 -8.71 1.47
N TYR A 233 -1.43 -9.61 0.83
CA TYR A 233 0.03 -9.57 0.74
C TYR A 233 0.51 -8.37 -0.09
N GLY A 234 1.63 -7.76 0.31
CA GLY A 234 2.41 -6.85 -0.52
C GLY A 234 3.88 -6.89 -0.14
N SER A 235 4.79 -6.79 -1.12
CA SER A 235 6.23 -6.91 -0.87
C SER A 235 6.85 -5.64 -0.27
N ASP A 236 6.28 -4.48 -0.59
CA ASP A 236 6.92 -3.17 -0.38
C ASP A 236 8.27 -3.08 -1.12
N TRP A 237 8.46 -3.86 -2.18
CA TRP A 237 9.67 -3.79 -3.01
C TRP A 237 9.73 -2.43 -3.73
N PRO A 238 10.90 -1.81 -3.87
CA PRO A 238 12.21 -2.27 -3.39
C PRO A 238 12.55 -1.76 -1.99
N VAL A 239 11.66 -1.04 -1.32
CA VAL A 239 11.90 -0.48 0.03
C VAL A 239 12.24 -1.59 1.02
N CYS A 240 11.61 -2.77 0.88
CA CYS A 240 11.93 -3.95 1.67
C CYS A 240 13.43 -4.32 1.66
N GLN A 241 14.17 -4.00 0.58
CA GLN A 241 15.61 -4.28 0.41
C GLN A 241 16.52 -3.60 1.43
N LEU A 242 15.99 -2.67 2.24
CA LEU A 242 16.69 -2.12 3.40
C LEU A 242 16.89 -3.14 4.52
N ALA A 243 16.00 -4.15 4.62
CA ALA A 243 15.97 -5.12 5.72
C ALA A 243 15.88 -6.58 5.27
N SER A 244 15.41 -6.86 4.04
CA SER A 244 15.14 -8.21 3.54
C SER A 244 15.04 -8.24 2.01
N ASP A 245 15.18 -9.39 1.37
CA ASP A 245 14.95 -9.51 -0.08
C ASP A 245 13.49 -9.90 -0.45
N TYR A 246 13.15 -9.82 -1.73
CA TYR A 246 11.78 -10.11 -2.21
C TYR A 246 11.30 -11.53 -1.85
N VAL A 247 12.21 -12.51 -1.91
CA VAL A 247 11.91 -13.93 -1.64
C VAL A 247 11.71 -14.14 -0.15
N GLU A 248 12.57 -13.54 0.67
CA GLU A 248 12.43 -13.64 2.12
C GLU A 248 11.15 -12.94 2.60
N VAL A 249 10.75 -11.80 2.03
CA VAL A 249 9.49 -11.13 2.41
C VAL A 249 8.25 -12.00 2.16
N ILE A 250 8.20 -12.76 1.06
CA ILE A 250 7.08 -13.68 0.83
C ILE A 250 7.09 -14.83 1.84
N ASP A 251 8.27 -15.39 2.14
CA ASP A 251 8.45 -16.46 3.14
C ASP A 251 8.06 -15.99 4.55
N VAL A 252 8.36 -14.72 4.89
CA VAL A 252 7.92 -14.08 6.14
C VAL A 252 6.40 -14.05 6.22
N VAL A 253 5.71 -13.58 5.18
CA VAL A 253 4.24 -13.51 5.21
C VAL A 253 3.62 -14.92 5.24
N GLU A 254 4.16 -15.88 4.51
CA GLU A 254 3.79 -17.30 4.60
C GLU A 254 3.90 -17.83 6.04
N CYS A 255 4.99 -17.51 6.75
CA CYS A 255 5.17 -17.88 8.15
C CYS A 255 4.11 -17.23 9.06
N LEU A 256 3.85 -15.93 8.87
CA LEU A 256 2.89 -15.16 9.68
C LEU A 256 1.46 -15.67 9.53
N VAL A 257 1.10 -16.18 8.36
CA VAL A 257 -0.25 -16.71 8.09
C VAL A 257 -0.32 -18.24 8.09
N SER A 258 0.72 -18.92 8.56
CA SER A 258 0.85 -20.39 8.53
C SER A 258 -0.27 -21.16 9.27
N ARG A 259 -1.00 -20.49 10.17
CA ARG A 259 -2.15 -21.06 10.90
C ARG A 259 -3.45 -21.03 10.10
N LEU A 260 -3.51 -20.27 9.01
CA LEU A 260 -4.71 -20.12 8.20
C LEU A 260 -5.02 -21.40 7.40
N GLY A 261 -6.31 -21.68 7.22
CA GLY A 261 -6.72 -22.74 6.32
C GLY A 261 -6.43 -22.39 4.85
N PRO A 262 -6.41 -23.39 3.93
CA PRO A 262 -6.10 -23.14 2.52
C PRO A 262 -6.99 -22.11 1.82
N ALA A 263 -8.25 -21.95 2.26
CA ALA A 263 -9.15 -20.95 1.71
C ALA A 263 -8.79 -19.53 2.15
N GLU A 264 -8.44 -19.35 3.42
CA GLU A 264 -8.06 -18.06 4.01
C GLU A 264 -6.68 -17.62 3.52
N HIS A 265 -5.74 -18.56 3.37
CA HIS A 265 -4.44 -18.32 2.72
C HIS A 265 -4.62 -17.72 1.32
N ARG A 266 -5.50 -18.31 0.49
CA ARG A 266 -5.83 -17.77 -0.84
C ARG A 266 -6.46 -16.37 -0.81
N GLU A 267 -7.16 -16.02 0.27
CA GLU A 267 -7.68 -14.66 0.43
C GLU A 267 -6.54 -13.67 0.62
N VAL A 268 -5.60 -13.98 1.52
CA VAL A 268 -4.43 -13.14 1.80
C VAL A 268 -3.54 -12.97 0.57
N PHE A 269 -3.24 -14.04 -0.14
CA PHE A 269 -2.30 -13.98 -1.25
C PHE A 269 -2.92 -13.58 -2.60
N ALA A 270 -4.26 -13.50 -2.72
CA ALA A 270 -4.87 -13.08 -3.99
C ALA A 270 -6.28 -12.51 -3.83
N GLY A 271 -7.18 -13.24 -3.17
CA GLY A 271 -8.62 -12.98 -3.20
C GLY A 271 -9.00 -11.58 -2.73
N THR A 272 -8.36 -11.10 -1.65
CA THR A 272 -8.62 -9.76 -1.11
C THR A 272 -8.17 -8.68 -2.09
N ALA A 273 -6.93 -8.73 -2.60
CA ALA A 273 -6.42 -7.74 -3.55
C ALA A 273 -7.27 -7.67 -4.84
N VAL A 274 -7.63 -8.82 -5.40
CA VAL A 274 -8.45 -8.89 -6.62
C VAL A 274 -9.80 -8.20 -6.42
N ARG A 275 -10.49 -8.49 -5.31
CA ARG A 275 -11.80 -7.87 -5.04
C ARG A 275 -11.69 -6.39 -4.68
N THR A 276 -10.72 -6.01 -3.85
CA THR A 276 -10.56 -4.63 -3.39
C THR A 276 -10.27 -3.69 -4.56
N TYR A 277 -9.33 -4.06 -5.44
CA TYR A 277 -8.89 -3.23 -6.55
C TYR A 277 -9.64 -3.50 -7.87
N GLY A 278 -10.56 -4.49 -7.90
CA GLY A 278 -11.27 -4.85 -9.13
C GLY A 278 -10.36 -5.37 -10.24
N LEU A 279 -9.28 -6.08 -9.89
CA LEU A 279 -8.25 -6.52 -10.82
C LEU A 279 -8.82 -7.49 -11.86
N ARG A 280 -8.42 -7.33 -13.13
CA ARG A 280 -8.79 -8.20 -14.24
C ARG A 280 -7.59 -9.11 -14.56
N ILE A 281 -7.58 -10.31 -13.96
CA ILE A 281 -6.48 -11.30 -14.04
C ILE A 281 -6.98 -12.70 -14.40
#